data_AF-A0A7K3LAU5-F1
#
_entry.id   AF-A0A7K3LAU5-F1
#
_cell.length_a   1.000
_cell.length_b   1.000
_cell.length_c   1.000
_cell.angle_alpha   90.00
_cell.angle_beta   90.00
_cell.angle_gamma   90.00
#
_symmetry.space_group_name_H-M   'P 1'
#
loop_
_entity.id
_entity.type
_entity.pdbx_description
1 polymer ?
#
loop_
_entity_poly.entity_id
_entity_poly.type
_entity_poly.pdbx_seq_one_letter_code
_entity_poly.pdbx_strand_id
1 'polypeptide(L)'
;MEGRLAKFLRKQFSARKDWPACRTRREAGGRIEPDMTTSRYGAWTLVTTAFVAVACVTFAGVWVFRHHRASPAASVDDCAVVAQLAQLWRADSENSVDALAQGNNNPLTEADGTAALSDKARAAAQSVSDPAIKDDLNSWADGFALLAQIIQGDAPESSPQDSSGEAERIQKAGGQIYLTADKLRTACPAAFAPRR
;
A
#
# COMPACT_ATOMS: atom_id res chain seq x y z
N MET A 1 14.62 27.48 7.86
CA MET A 1 13.91 27.22 6.59
C MET A 1 13.31 25.82 6.72
N GLU A 2 12.02 25.71 7.02
CA GLU A 2 11.38 24.40 7.05
C GLU A 2 11.25 23.88 5.61
N GLY A 3 11.97 22.80 5.29
CA GLY A 3 11.84 22.11 4.02
C GLY A 3 10.39 21.65 3.80
N ARG A 4 9.95 21.63 2.54
CA ARG A 4 8.60 21.17 2.16
C ARG A 4 8.30 19.78 2.71
N LEU A 5 9.33 18.94 2.81
CA LEU A 5 9.29 17.62 3.42
C LEU A 5 8.94 17.68 4.91
N ALA A 6 9.57 18.55 5.71
CA ALA A 6 9.24 18.73 7.12
C ALA A 6 7.79 19.22 7.32
N LYS A 7 7.31 20.07 6.39
CA LYS A 7 5.91 20.54 6.39
C LYS A 7 4.93 19.44 5.99
N PHE A 8 5.30 18.59 5.03
CA PHE A 8 4.51 17.44 4.59
C PHE A 8 4.44 16.36 5.68
N LEU A 9 5.58 16.00 6.27
CA LEU A 9 5.67 15.08 7.40
C LEU A 9 4.85 15.61 8.59
N ARG A 10 5.01 16.88 8.97
CA ARG A 10 4.18 17.49 10.02
C ARG A 10 2.69 17.46 9.68
N LYS A 11 2.30 17.73 8.44
CA LYS A 11 0.88 17.73 8.01
C LYS A 11 0.28 16.33 7.98
N GLN A 12 1.02 15.32 7.51
CA GLN A 12 0.60 13.92 7.52
C GLN A 12 0.51 13.37 8.95
N PHE A 13 1.45 13.72 9.83
CA PHE A 13 1.41 13.31 11.23
C PHE A 13 0.35 14.05 12.05
N SER A 14 0.04 15.31 11.74
CA SER A 14 -1.01 16.06 12.45
C SER A 14 -2.42 15.61 12.08
N ALA A 15 -2.62 14.96 10.93
CA ALA A 15 -3.88 14.30 10.57
C ALA A 15 -4.15 12.99 11.36
N ARG A 16 -3.20 12.53 12.21
CA ARG A 16 -3.36 11.32 13.05
C ARG A 16 -4.41 11.44 14.16
N LYS A 17 -4.87 12.63 14.54
CA LYS A 17 -5.75 12.78 15.72
C LYS A 17 -7.22 12.43 15.48
N ASP A 18 -7.71 12.54 14.25
CA ASP A 18 -9.14 12.39 13.94
C ASP A 18 -9.34 11.53 12.69
N TRP A 19 -9.39 10.20 12.81
CA TRP A 19 -9.91 9.37 11.71
C TRP A 19 -11.15 8.57 12.12
N PRO A 20 -12.35 8.95 11.63
CA PRO A 20 -13.57 8.20 11.84
C PRO A 20 -13.71 7.06 10.82
N ALA A 21 -14.40 6.00 11.26
CA ALA A 21 -14.75 4.79 10.53
C ALA A 21 -15.42 5.05 9.18
N CYS A 22 -14.98 4.34 8.12
CA CYS A 22 -15.52 4.50 6.77
C CYS A 22 -16.61 3.47 6.44
N ARG A 23 -17.75 4.00 6.00
CA ARG A 23 -19.02 3.36 5.58
C ARG A 23 -18.91 2.85 4.13
N THR A 24 -19.30 1.60 3.87
CA THR A 24 -19.35 1.01 2.52
C THR A 24 -20.66 1.33 1.79
N ARG A 25 -20.58 1.78 0.52
CA ARG A 25 -21.70 1.94 -0.42
C ARG A 25 -21.69 0.80 -1.44
N ARG A 26 -22.84 0.13 -1.62
CA ARG A 26 -23.10 -0.97 -2.55
C ARG A 26 -23.95 -0.43 -3.72
N GLU A 27 -23.51 -0.59 -4.97
CA GLU A 27 -24.26 -0.20 -6.18
C GLU A 27 -24.74 -1.44 -6.96
N ALA A 28 -25.88 -1.25 -7.63
CA ALA A 28 -26.86 -2.24 -8.06
C ALA A 28 -26.59 -2.87 -9.43
N GLY A 29 -27.16 -4.07 -9.63
CA GLY A 29 -27.11 -4.81 -10.90
C GLY A 29 -28.17 -4.38 -11.91
N GLY A 30 -27.80 -4.38 -13.18
CA GLY A 30 -28.68 -4.25 -14.34
C GLY A 30 -28.53 -5.46 -15.26
N ARG A 31 -29.65 -6.15 -15.53
CA ARG A 31 -29.80 -7.32 -16.40
C ARG A 31 -30.09 -6.84 -17.83
N ILE A 32 -29.37 -7.36 -18.83
CA ILE A 32 -29.71 -7.18 -20.25
C ILE A 32 -29.81 -8.58 -20.89
N GLU A 33 -30.93 -8.82 -21.55
CA GLU A 33 -31.29 -10.03 -22.29
C GLU A 33 -31.19 -9.71 -23.79
N PRO A 34 -30.49 -10.50 -24.62
CA PRO A 34 -30.57 -10.36 -26.07
C PRO A 34 -31.27 -11.55 -26.73
N ASP A 35 -32.26 -11.21 -27.55
CA ASP A 35 -33.00 -12.08 -28.45
C ASP A 35 -32.14 -12.48 -29.66
N MET A 36 -32.32 -13.72 -30.13
CA MET A 36 -31.52 -14.34 -31.19
C MET A 36 -32.10 -14.08 -32.58
N THR A 37 -31.27 -13.75 -33.57
CA THR A 37 -31.59 -14.01 -34.98
C THR A 37 -30.41 -14.61 -35.75
N THR A 38 -30.70 -15.75 -36.35
CA THR A 38 -29.75 -16.73 -36.87
C THR A 38 -29.50 -16.52 -38.36
N SER A 39 -28.37 -15.95 -38.82
CA SER A 39 -28.04 -15.98 -40.28
C SER A 39 -26.57 -15.74 -40.70
N ARG A 40 -25.58 -15.65 -39.79
CA ARG A 40 -24.14 -15.52 -40.15
C ARG A 40 -23.19 -16.23 -39.16
N TYR A 41 -23.36 -17.54 -38.98
CA TYR A 41 -22.82 -18.29 -37.81
C TYR A 41 -21.46 -19.00 -37.99
N GLY A 42 -20.74 -18.79 -39.09
CA GLY A 42 -19.42 -19.43 -39.30
C GLY A 42 -18.23 -18.64 -38.76
N ALA A 43 -18.18 -17.34 -39.04
CA ALA A 43 -17.05 -16.48 -38.66
C ALA A 43 -17.26 -15.80 -37.29
N TRP A 44 -18.51 -15.54 -36.91
CA TRP A 44 -18.85 -14.90 -35.63
C TRP A 44 -18.72 -15.85 -34.44
N THR A 45 -18.85 -17.17 -34.65
CA THR A 45 -18.69 -18.18 -33.59
C THR A 45 -17.26 -18.27 -33.09
N LEU A 46 -16.25 -18.11 -33.95
CA LEU A 46 -14.86 -18.09 -33.52
C LEU A 46 -14.52 -16.84 -32.70
N VAL A 47 -15.05 -15.68 -33.11
CA VAL A 47 -14.86 -14.42 -32.38
C VAL A 47 -15.55 -14.45 -31.02
N THR A 48 -16.80 -14.95 -30.95
CA THR A 48 -17.51 -15.08 -29.67
C THR A 48 -16.85 -16.11 -28.77
N THR A 49 -16.37 -17.24 -29.30
CA THR A 49 -15.66 -18.26 -28.50
C THR A 49 -14.35 -17.71 -27.93
N ALA A 50 -13.59 -16.94 -28.73
CA ALA A 50 -12.38 -16.29 -28.24
C ALA A 50 -12.68 -15.26 -27.13
N PHE A 51 -13.72 -14.44 -27.30
CA PHE A 51 -14.16 -13.50 -26.27
C PHE A 51 -14.64 -14.20 -25.00
N VAL A 52 -15.40 -15.29 -25.13
CA VAL A 52 -15.85 -16.09 -23.98
C VAL A 52 -14.67 -16.75 -23.28
N ALA A 53 -13.67 -17.25 -24.01
CA ALA A 53 -12.47 -17.82 -23.41
C ALA A 53 -11.66 -16.75 -22.64
N VAL A 54 -11.45 -15.58 -23.23
CA VAL A 54 -10.78 -14.45 -22.56
C VAL A 54 -11.59 -13.96 -21.35
N ALA A 55 -12.91 -13.87 -21.47
CA ALA A 55 -13.80 -13.54 -20.37
C ALA A 55 -13.72 -14.59 -19.26
N CYS A 56 -13.72 -15.89 -19.58
CA CYS A 56 -13.58 -16.96 -18.59
C CYS A 56 -12.21 -16.93 -17.89
N VAL A 57 -11.12 -16.70 -18.62
CA VAL A 57 -9.77 -16.59 -18.04
C VAL A 57 -9.67 -15.37 -17.13
N THR A 58 -10.22 -14.22 -17.55
CA THR A 58 -10.23 -13.01 -16.72
C THR A 58 -11.14 -13.17 -15.50
N PHE A 59 -12.32 -13.76 -15.64
CA PHE A 59 -13.22 -14.03 -14.52
C PHE A 59 -12.63 -15.04 -13.54
N ALA A 60 -12.00 -16.11 -14.03
CA ALA A 60 -11.30 -17.09 -13.20
C ALA A 60 -10.11 -16.44 -12.49
N GLY A 61 -9.32 -15.60 -13.17
CA GLY A 61 -8.24 -14.83 -12.57
C GLY A 61 -8.75 -13.89 -11.47
N VAL A 62 -9.81 -13.13 -11.73
CA VAL A 62 -10.43 -12.22 -10.75
C VAL A 62 -11.05 -13.00 -9.59
N TRP A 63 -11.66 -14.16 -9.85
CA TRP A 63 -12.28 -15.00 -8.84
C TRP A 63 -11.24 -15.67 -7.95
N VAL A 64 -10.17 -16.23 -8.52
CA VAL A 64 -9.01 -16.75 -7.78
C VAL A 64 -8.38 -15.64 -6.93
N PHE A 65 -8.18 -14.46 -7.50
CA PHE A 65 -7.64 -13.31 -6.78
C PHE A 65 -8.59 -12.79 -5.68
N ARG A 66 -9.91 -12.84 -5.88
CA ARG A 66 -10.92 -12.52 -4.86
C ARG A 66 -11.05 -13.60 -3.80
N HIS A 67 -10.90 -14.88 -4.15
CA HIS A 67 -10.99 -15.98 -3.19
C HIS A 67 -9.76 -16.05 -2.31
N HIS A 68 -8.58 -15.73 -2.85
CA HIS A 68 -7.37 -15.52 -2.05
C HIS A 68 -7.47 -14.28 -1.15
N ARG A 69 -8.19 -13.23 -1.57
CA ARG A 69 -8.54 -12.11 -0.68
C ARG A 69 -9.59 -12.45 0.38
N ALA A 70 -10.30 -13.56 0.22
CA ALA A 70 -11.25 -14.08 1.19
C ALA A 70 -10.65 -15.23 2.02
N SER A 71 -9.32 -15.25 2.21
CA SER A 71 -8.69 -16.14 3.18
C SER A 71 -9.33 -15.95 4.57
N PRO A 72 -9.55 -17.03 5.33
CA PRO A 72 -9.84 -16.92 6.75
C PRO A 72 -8.73 -16.08 7.40
N ALA A 73 -9.07 -15.35 8.47
CA ALA A 73 -8.15 -14.45 9.16
C ALA A 73 -6.70 -14.97 9.13
N ALA A 74 -5.78 -14.10 8.72
CA ALA A 74 -4.34 -14.35 8.61
C ALA A 74 -3.84 -15.23 9.77
N SER A 75 -2.90 -16.14 9.48
CA SER A 75 -2.36 -17.01 10.51
C SER A 75 -1.76 -16.20 11.66
N VAL A 76 -1.83 -16.74 12.87
CA VAL A 76 -1.29 -16.06 14.07
C VAL A 76 0.20 -15.74 13.89
N ASP A 77 0.94 -16.63 13.23
CA ASP A 77 2.36 -16.47 12.96
C ASP A 77 2.63 -15.33 11.96
N ASP A 78 1.86 -15.26 10.85
CA ASP A 78 1.99 -14.17 9.89
C ASP A 78 1.66 -12.81 10.53
N CYS A 79 0.62 -12.78 11.38
CA CYS A 79 0.28 -11.56 12.10
C CYS A 79 1.30 -11.17 13.16
N ALA A 80 2.04 -12.11 13.75
CA ALA A 80 3.14 -11.80 14.65
C ALA A 80 4.29 -11.09 13.92
N VAL A 81 4.61 -11.51 12.69
CA VAL A 81 5.59 -10.84 11.82
C VAL A 81 5.15 -9.41 11.51
N VAL A 82 3.88 -9.24 11.09
CA VAL A 82 3.31 -7.90 10.81
C VAL A 82 3.34 -7.01 12.06
N ALA A 83 3.03 -7.56 13.25
CA ALA A 83 3.05 -6.83 14.51
C ALA A 83 4.45 -6.31 14.86
N GLN A 84 5.48 -7.14 14.71
CA GLN A 84 6.87 -6.73 14.96
C GLN A 84 7.29 -5.58 14.04
N LEU A 85 6.97 -5.68 12.74
CA LEU A 85 7.27 -4.64 11.78
C LEU A 85 6.50 -3.34 12.07
N ALA A 86 5.22 -3.44 12.43
CA ALA A 86 4.41 -2.28 12.80
C ALA A 86 4.92 -1.57 14.07
N GLN A 87 5.43 -2.31 15.06
CA GLN A 87 6.07 -1.72 16.24
C GLN A 87 7.34 -0.97 15.86
N LEU A 88 8.18 -1.57 15.00
CA LEU A 88 9.42 -0.96 14.56
C LEU A 88 9.16 0.34 13.79
N TRP A 89 8.23 0.33 12.84
CA TRP A 89 7.86 1.54 12.10
C TRP A 89 7.31 2.64 13.01
N ARG A 90 6.55 2.28 14.06
CA ARG A 90 6.08 3.25 15.06
C ARG A 90 7.21 3.86 15.86
N ALA A 91 8.15 3.04 16.33
CA ALA A 91 9.32 3.53 17.08
C ALA A 91 10.19 4.45 16.21
N ASP A 92 10.43 4.08 14.95
CA ASP A 92 11.14 4.92 13.98
C ASP A 92 10.41 6.24 13.73
N SER A 93 9.09 6.20 13.54
CA SER A 93 8.25 7.39 13.39
C SER A 93 8.29 8.32 14.61
N GLU A 94 8.25 7.76 15.82
CA GLU A 94 8.35 8.51 17.09
C GLU A 94 9.71 9.20 17.18
N ASN A 95 10.80 8.46 16.92
CA ASN A 95 12.15 9.01 16.93
C ASN A 95 12.35 10.15 15.91
N SER A 96 11.81 10.02 14.70
CA SER A 96 11.89 11.06 13.67
C SER A 96 11.11 12.32 14.07
N VAL A 97 9.92 12.17 14.69
CA VAL A 97 9.14 13.31 15.19
C VAL A 97 9.86 14.03 16.34
N ASP A 98 10.43 13.26 17.28
CA ASP A 98 11.22 13.82 18.38
C ASP A 98 12.46 14.54 17.86
N ALA A 99 13.12 13.98 16.84
CA ALA A 99 14.28 14.58 16.23
C ALA A 99 13.97 15.91 15.54
N LEU A 100 12.85 15.95 14.81
CA LEU A 100 12.33 17.18 14.21
C LEU A 100 11.95 18.23 15.26
N ALA A 101 11.36 17.82 16.38
CA ALA A 101 10.99 18.72 17.47
C ALA A 101 12.23 19.33 18.16
N GLN A 102 13.31 18.57 18.25
CA GLN A 102 14.58 19.00 18.84
C GLN A 102 15.50 19.73 17.82
N GLY A 103 15.13 19.76 16.54
CA GLY A 103 15.94 20.36 15.48
C GLY A 103 17.24 19.59 15.18
N ASN A 104 17.32 18.31 15.55
CA ASN A 104 18.48 17.44 15.33
C ASN A 104 18.23 16.42 14.20
N ASN A 105 17.27 16.69 13.32
CA ASN A 105 16.95 15.81 12.20
C ASN A 105 18.09 15.83 11.17
N ASN A 106 18.64 14.66 10.87
CA ASN A 106 19.59 14.47 9.77
C ASN A 106 18.88 13.73 8.63
N PRO A 107 18.61 14.38 7.48
CA PRO A 107 17.94 13.75 6.34
C PRO A 107 18.61 12.45 5.87
N LEU A 108 19.94 12.38 5.90
CA LEU A 108 20.65 11.16 5.48
C LEU A 108 20.38 9.99 6.44
N THR A 109 20.41 10.26 7.75
CA THR A 109 20.09 9.25 8.77
C THR A 109 18.61 8.82 8.69
N GLU A 110 17.71 9.75 8.40
CA GLU A 110 16.28 9.44 8.19
C GLU A 110 16.06 8.58 6.94
N ALA A 111 16.78 8.86 5.85
CA ALA A 111 16.75 8.03 4.66
C ALA A 111 17.30 6.61 4.91
N ASP A 112 18.40 6.49 5.65
CA ASP A 112 18.99 5.19 6.00
C ASP A 112 18.04 4.37 6.89
N GLY A 113 17.40 5.01 7.87
CA GLY A 113 16.37 4.38 8.71
C GLY A 113 15.18 3.90 7.87
N THR A 114 14.73 4.72 6.92
CA THR A 114 13.64 4.37 6.01
C THR A 114 14.02 3.22 5.06
N ALA A 115 15.25 3.21 4.54
CA ALA A 115 15.76 2.11 3.72
C ALA A 115 15.82 0.80 4.53
N ALA A 116 16.29 0.87 5.77
CA ALA A 116 16.30 -0.29 6.66
C ALA A 116 14.88 -0.83 6.97
N LEU A 117 13.86 0.03 7.04
CA LEU A 117 12.46 -0.41 7.13
C LEU A 117 11.99 -1.12 5.86
N SER A 118 12.41 -0.64 4.68
CA SER A 118 12.14 -1.32 3.40
C SER A 118 12.70 -2.74 3.40
N ASP A 119 13.96 -2.91 3.79
CA ASP A 119 14.62 -4.22 3.81
C ASP A 119 13.95 -5.18 4.80
N LYS A 120 13.58 -4.69 5.99
CA LYS A 120 12.86 -5.48 6.99
C LYS A 120 11.47 -5.86 6.53
N ALA A 121 10.77 -4.98 5.80
CA ALA A 121 9.48 -5.31 5.19
C ALA A 121 9.61 -6.39 4.11
N ARG A 122 10.66 -6.33 3.27
CA ARG A 122 10.95 -7.41 2.29
C ARG A 122 11.28 -8.72 2.98
N ALA A 123 12.09 -8.69 4.04
CA ALA A 123 12.42 -9.88 4.82
C ALA A 123 11.15 -10.49 5.45
N ALA A 124 10.30 -9.65 6.04
CA ALA A 124 9.00 -10.07 6.57
C ALA A 124 8.13 -10.74 5.49
N ALA A 125 8.09 -10.18 4.28
CA ALA A 125 7.34 -10.74 3.15
C ALA A 125 7.82 -12.16 2.76
N GLN A 126 9.09 -12.50 2.99
CA GLN A 126 9.60 -13.86 2.76
C GLN A 126 9.30 -14.84 3.90
N SER A 127 8.98 -14.33 5.09
CA SER A 127 8.68 -15.15 6.26
C SER A 127 7.20 -15.50 6.44
N VAL A 128 6.31 -14.81 5.72
CA VAL A 128 4.86 -15.07 5.80
C VAL A 128 4.40 -16.12 4.80
N SER A 129 3.40 -16.88 5.21
CA SER A 129 2.78 -17.94 4.40
C SER A 129 1.61 -17.44 3.56
N ASP A 130 0.87 -16.45 4.05
CA ASP A 130 -0.26 -15.86 3.32
C ASP A 130 0.23 -14.98 2.15
N PRO A 131 -0.19 -15.28 0.90
CA PRO A 131 0.26 -14.54 -0.27
C PRO A 131 -0.25 -13.10 -0.32
N ALA A 132 -1.43 -12.79 0.24
CA ALA A 132 -1.95 -11.43 0.29
C ALA A 132 -1.15 -10.58 1.29
N ILE A 133 -0.80 -11.15 2.45
CA ILE A 133 0.08 -10.47 3.41
C ILE A 133 1.47 -10.26 2.82
N LYS A 134 1.99 -11.25 2.10
CA LYS A 134 3.26 -11.12 1.37
C LYS A 134 3.23 -9.96 0.37
N ASP A 135 2.19 -9.88 -0.45
CA ASP A 135 2.03 -8.82 -1.45
C ASP A 135 1.92 -7.44 -0.79
N ASP A 136 1.14 -7.34 0.29
CA ASP A 136 1.04 -6.11 1.06
C ASP A 136 2.40 -5.74 1.70
N LEU A 137 3.13 -6.67 2.32
CA LEU A 137 4.46 -6.40 2.87
C LEU A 137 5.47 -5.92 1.81
N ASN A 138 5.42 -6.49 0.59
CA ASN A 138 6.24 -6.02 -0.53
C ASN A 138 5.84 -4.60 -0.98
N SER A 139 4.55 -4.32 -1.11
CA SER A 139 4.03 -2.98 -1.40
C SER A 139 4.47 -1.96 -0.34
N TRP A 140 4.49 -2.38 0.93
CA TRP A 140 4.94 -1.55 2.03
C TRP A 140 6.45 -1.24 1.91
N ALA A 141 7.25 -2.27 1.61
CA ALA A 141 8.67 -2.14 1.37
C ALA A 141 8.98 -1.17 0.22
N ASP A 142 8.22 -1.24 -0.87
CA ASP A 142 8.40 -0.33 -2.01
C ASP A 142 8.07 1.11 -1.65
N GLY A 143 7.04 1.32 -0.83
CA GLY A 143 6.72 2.64 -0.27
C GLY A 143 7.88 3.21 0.56
N PHE A 144 8.48 2.40 1.44
CA PHE A 144 9.64 2.81 2.22
C PHE A 144 10.87 3.10 1.33
N ALA A 145 11.16 2.24 0.35
CA ALA A 145 12.27 2.47 -0.58
C ALA A 145 12.09 3.78 -1.36
N LEU A 146 10.88 4.05 -1.84
CA LEU A 146 10.58 5.28 -2.56
C LEU A 146 10.72 6.51 -1.64
N LEU A 147 10.28 6.41 -0.38
CA LEU A 147 10.44 7.49 0.59
C LEU A 147 11.92 7.76 0.89
N ALA A 148 12.73 6.72 1.11
CA ALA A 148 14.18 6.88 1.32
C ALA A 148 14.86 7.59 0.14
N GLN A 149 14.48 7.25 -1.09
CA GLN A 149 14.99 7.92 -2.30
C GLN A 149 14.58 9.39 -2.39
N ILE A 150 13.37 9.73 -1.95
CA ILE A 150 12.90 11.13 -1.93
C ILE A 150 13.74 11.91 -0.91
N ILE A 151 13.90 11.38 0.32
CA ILE A 151 14.70 12.02 1.36
C ILE A 151 16.17 12.21 0.90
N GLN A 152 16.76 11.20 0.25
CA GLN A 152 18.12 11.31 -0.31
C GLN A 152 18.20 12.32 -1.45
N GLY A 153 17.20 12.37 -2.33
CA GLY A 153 17.14 13.29 -3.45
C GLY A 153 16.96 14.75 -3.05
N ASP A 154 16.31 15.00 -1.90
CA ASP A 154 16.09 16.33 -1.34
C ASP A 154 17.27 16.83 -0.47
N ALA A 155 18.21 15.95 -0.11
CA ALA A 155 19.36 16.28 0.73
C ALA A 155 20.41 17.19 0.02
N PRO A 156 20.69 17.06 -1.29
CA PRO A 156 21.50 18.02 -2.04
C PRO A 156 20.60 19.01 -2.82
N GLU A 157 20.50 20.25 -2.32
CA GLU A 157 19.98 21.44 -3.01
C GLU A 157 18.61 21.33 -3.73
N SER A 158 17.59 21.94 -3.11
CA SER A 158 16.26 22.16 -3.70
C SER A 158 16.32 23.08 -4.93
N SER A 159 16.50 22.52 -6.12
CA SER A 159 16.23 23.24 -7.37
C SER A 159 14.71 23.33 -7.60
N PRO A 160 14.11 24.53 -7.80
CA PRO A 160 12.65 24.70 -7.85
C PRO A 160 11.93 24.08 -9.06
N GLN A 161 12.65 23.39 -9.95
CA GLN A 161 12.21 23.15 -11.32
C GLN A 161 11.41 21.86 -11.56
N ASP A 162 11.27 20.97 -10.57
CA ASP A 162 10.61 19.66 -10.77
C ASP A 162 9.50 19.31 -9.75
N SER A 163 8.84 20.34 -9.22
CA SER A 163 7.89 20.23 -8.10
C SER A 163 6.64 19.35 -8.35
N SER A 164 6.26 19.12 -9.61
CA SER A 164 5.12 18.29 -9.97
C SER A 164 5.44 16.79 -9.85
N GLY A 165 6.61 16.36 -10.35
CA GLY A 165 7.03 14.96 -10.26
C GLY A 165 7.38 14.56 -8.83
N GLU A 166 7.99 15.46 -8.07
CA GLU A 166 8.30 15.27 -6.65
C GLU A 166 7.03 15.07 -5.80
N ALA A 167 6.02 15.93 -5.99
CA ALA A 167 4.75 15.82 -5.26
C ALA A 167 4.01 14.50 -5.56
N GLU A 168 4.04 14.04 -6.81
CA GLU A 168 3.48 12.74 -7.20
C GLU A 168 4.23 11.58 -6.53
N ARG A 169 5.57 11.62 -6.52
CA ARG A 169 6.39 10.60 -5.85
C ARG A 169 6.12 10.55 -4.34
N ILE A 170 5.98 11.71 -3.70
CA ILE A 170 5.63 11.82 -2.28
C ILE A 170 4.25 11.23 -2.01
N GLN A 171 3.25 11.56 -2.84
CA GLN A 171 1.90 11.00 -2.72
C GLN A 171 1.90 9.48 -2.93
N LYS A 172 2.67 8.99 -3.91
CA LYS A 172 2.81 7.56 -4.18
C LYS A 172 3.45 6.82 -3.01
N ALA A 173 4.56 7.33 -2.47
CA ALA A 173 5.22 6.75 -1.30
C ALA A 173 4.30 6.71 -0.09
N GLY A 174 3.64 7.84 0.22
CA GLY A 174 2.67 7.93 1.30
C GLY A 174 1.49 6.97 1.10
N GLY A 175 0.94 6.90 -0.12
CA GLY A 175 -0.14 5.98 -0.47
C GLY A 175 0.27 4.52 -0.25
N GLN A 176 1.45 4.12 -0.73
CA GLN A 176 1.98 2.78 -0.53
C GLN A 176 2.21 2.47 0.96
N ILE A 177 2.73 3.41 1.74
CA ILE A 177 2.99 3.17 3.17
C ILE A 177 1.67 3.07 3.95
N TYR A 178 0.78 4.07 3.83
CA TYR A 178 -0.40 4.16 4.70
C TYR A 178 -1.55 3.26 4.26
N LEU A 179 -1.84 3.13 2.97
CA LEU A 179 -2.92 2.26 2.51
C LEU A 179 -2.57 0.79 2.73
N THR A 180 -1.30 0.43 2.58
CA THR A 180 -0.84 -0.93 2.85
C THR A 180 -0.87 -1.25 4.33
N ALA A 181 -0.44 -0.30 5.19
CA ALA A 181 -0.60 -0.45 6.64
C ALA A 181 -2.08 -0.65 7.05
N ASP A 182 -3.03 -0.04 6.34
CA ASP A 182 -4.47 -0.23 6.59
C ASP A 182 -4.98 -1.62 6.17
N LYS A 183 -4.52 -2.13 5.03
CA LYS A 183 -4.81 -3.51 4.63
C LYS A 183 -4.23 -4.52 5.62
N LEU A 184 -2.98 -4.34 6.02
CA LEU A 184 -2.32 -5.17 7.03
C LEU A 184 -3.03 -5.10 8.39
N ARG A 185 -3.56 -3.94 8.77
CA ARG A 185 -4.40 -3.79 9.98
C ARG A 185 -5.72 -4.55 9.86
N THR A 186 -6.32 -4.53 8.67
CA THR A 186 -7.56 -5.27 8.42
C THR A 186 -7.33 -6.77 8.47
N ALA A 187 -6.20 -7.25 7.93
CA ALA A 187 -5.81 -8.66 7.98
C ALA A 187 -5.36 -9.10 9.39
N CYS A 188 -4.64 -8.23 10.11
CA CYS A 188 -4.04 -8.49 11.42
C CYS A 188 -4.41 -7.38 12.44
N PRO A 189 -5.64 -7.34 12.95
CA PRO A 189 -6.12 -6.24 13.80
C PRO A 189 -5.33 -6.10 15.12
N ALA A 190 -4.89 -7.21 15.70
CA ALA A 190 -4.09 -7.20 16.93
C ALA A 190 -2.68 -6.61 16.74
N ALA A 191 -2.13 -6.64 15.53
CA ALA A 191 -0.78 -6.16 15.23
C ALA A 191 -0.62 -4.63 15.39
N PHE A 192 -1.72 -3.90 15.28
CA PHE A 192 -1.76 -2.43 15.35
C PHE A 192 -2.52 -1.91 16.57
N ALA A 193 -2.82 -2.76 17.55
CA ALA A 193 -3.47 -2.34 18.78
C ALA A 193 -2.62 -1.26 19.51
N PRO A 194 -3.26 -0.27 20.16
CA PRO A 194 -2.57 0.68 21.03
C PRO A 194 -1.77 -0.08 22.09
N ARG A 195 -0.57 0.42 22.46
CA ARG A 195 0.13 -0.10 23.65
C ARG A 195 -0.81 0.05 24.85
N ARG A 196 -1.05 -1.06 25.56
CA ARG A 196 -1.67 -1.02 26.89
C ARG A 196 -0.68 -0.50 27.91
#